data_AF-A0A958LIJ3-F1
#
_entry.id   AF-A0A958LIJ3-F1
#
_cell.length_a   1.000
_cell.length_b   1.000
_cell.length_c   1.000
_cell.angle_alpha   90.00
_cell.angle_beta   90.00
_cell.angle_gamma   90.00
#
_symmetry.space_group_name_H-M   'P 1'
#
loop_
_entity.id
_entity.type
_entity.pdbx_description
1 polymer ?
#
loop_
_entity_poly.entity_id
_entity_poly.type
_entity_poly.pdbx_seq_one_letter_code
_entity_poly.pdbx_strand_id
1 'polypeptide(L)'
;LEIARAHNISIDDFYYASLRAYLDMHQNFFPKLEEKVEELRNNFQLEVLDREDVVVLRLQKLLEKEYGVEVEFVDFGKLDASLSHLLYHVKKKAGRHKLYIHRDLGNKERCLILARELGYGYLGLKNRPLSSWIHSLESFQQLFNHFSASYFAGALLVPQREFADRLKSLLEKGSFDSSAMHELILKYACPVETVFHRLTQILPREFGIEKLFMLRLEYDQTRRSYHVARQLHLAEQHSPHPISGDEHYCRRWVTTQLLEKLQMGEVGNFALGCQLSQFAGDDNQYLAWSMVFRMDIPKNEMAAVTVGILVNEKSREAISYIDDAQLPVRQTGESCERCPIAGCQERAADYRPSMDPHRAEKVRVALSQI
;
A
#
# COMPACT_ATOMS: atom_id res chain seq x y z
N LEU A 1 -25.96 5.40 4.80
CA LEU A 1 -26.04 6.86 4.50
C LEU A 1 -26.60 7.65 5.68
N GLU A 2 -27.69 7.21 6.32
CA GLU A 2 -28.19 7.86 7.55
C GLU A 2 -27.15 7.86 8.68
N ILE A 3 -26.40 6.77 8.85
CA ILE A 3 -25.31 6.66 9.84
C ILE A 3 -24.21 7.71 9.59
N ALA A 4 -23.74 7.90 8.35
CA ALA A 4 -22.71 8.90 8.04
C ALA A 4 -23.20 10.34 8.31
N ARG A 5 -24.47 10.63 7.97
CA ARG A 5 -25.10 11.92 8.27
C ARG A 5 -25.30 12.16 9.77
N ALA A 6 -25.61 11.11 10.53
CA ALA A 6 -25.76 11.19 11.98
C ALA A 6 -24.43 11.44 12.71
N HIS A 7 -23.30 11.06 12.12
CA HIS A 7 -21.96 11.16 12.73
C HIS A 7 -21.04 12.24 12.13
N ASN A 8 -21.56 13.15 11.27
CA ASN A 8 -20.76 14.17 10.58
C ASN A 8 -19.56 13.60 9.78
N ILE A 9 -19.69 12.38 9.25
CA ILE A 9 -18.67 11.73 8.43
C ILE A 9 -18.95 12.01 6.95
N SER A 10 -17.91 12.31 6.15
CA SER A 10 -18.10 12.45 4.70
C SER A 10 -18.56 11.12 4.09
N ILE A 11 -19.35 11.18 3.02
CA ILE A 11 -19.85 9.96 2.36
C ILE A 11 -18.68 9.10 1.85
N ASP A 12 -17.62 9.74 1.36
CA ASP A 12 -16.42 9.07 0.86
C ASP A 12 -15.67 8.35 1.99
N ASP A 13 -15.49 8.99 3.15
CA ASP A 13 -14.87 8.36 4.31
C ASP A 13 -15.66 7.12 4.77
N PHE A 14 -17.00 7.20 4.73
CA PHE A 14 -17.86 6.06 5.02
C PHE A 14 -17.66 4.92 4.01
N TYR A 15 -17.53 5.22 2.72
CA TYR A 15 -17.25 4.19 1.70
C TYR A 15 -15.88 3.55 1.89
N TYR A 16 -14.83 4.34 2.16
CA TYR A 16 -13.49 3.80 2.43
C TYR A 16 -13.43 2.99 3.74
N ALA A 17 -14.14 3.41 4.79
CA ALA A 17 -14.28 2.62 6.02
C ALA A 17 -14.98 1.28 5.76
N SER A 18 -16.08 1.31 4.99
CA SER A 18 -16.82 0.10 4.61
C SER A 18 -15.97 -0.84 3.76
N LEU A 19 -15.18 -0.31 2.81
CA LEU A 19 -14.27 -1.13 2.03
C LEU A 19 -13.20 -1.75 2.94
N ARG A 20 -12.58 -0.99 3.84
CA ARG A 20 -11.57 -1.52 4.78
C ARG A 20 -12.12 -2.66 5.63
N ALA A 21 -13.32 -2.51 6.19
CA ALA A 21 -13.98 -3.58 6.93
C ALA A 21 -14.20 -4.83 6.06
N TYR A 22 -14.63 -4.64 4.81
CA TYR A 22 -14.76 -5.75 3.86
C TYR A 22 -13.42 -6.42 3.55
N LEU A 23 -12.33 -5.66 3.36
CA LEU A 23 -11.00 -6.23 3.16
C LEU A 23 -10.58 -7.06 4.38
N ASP A 24 -10.78 -6.55 5.59
CA ASP A 24 -10.43 -7.25 6.83
C ASP A 24 -11.20 -8.56 6.99
N MET A 25 -12.53 -8.54 6.79
CA MET A 25 -13.38 -9.74 6.82
C MET A 25 -12.92 -10.85 5.86
N HIS A 26 -12.23 -10.48 4.79
CA HIS A 26 -11.70 -11.39 3.78
C HIS A 26 -10.19 -11.61 3.88
N GLN A 27 -9.53 -11.14 4.95
CA GLN A 27 -8.07 -11.18 5.14
C GLN A 27 -7.31 -10.63 3.92
N ASN A 28 -7.91 -9.62 3.28
CA ASN A 28 -7.49 -9.00 2.04
C ASN A 28 -7.21 -9.99 0.88
N PHE A 29 -7.78 -11.19 0.89
CA PHE A 29 -7.58 -12.20 -0.15
C PHE A 29 -8.89 -12.59 -0.82
N PHE A 30 -8.91 -12.58 -2.16
CA PHE A 30 -10.13 -12.78 -2.94
C PHE A 30 -9.95 -13.92 -3.96
N PRO A 31 -10.24 -15.19 -3.57
CA PRO A 31 -9.97 -16.36 -4.41
C PRO A 31 -10.60 -16.28 -5.80
N LYS A 32 -11.83 -15.77 -5.91
CA LYS A 32 -12.52 -15.61 -7.20
C LYS A 32 -11.80 -14.64 -8.15
N LEU A 33 -11.14 -13.61 -7.61
CA LEU A 33 -10.35 -12.68 -8.44
C LEU A 33 -9.04 -13.34 -8.90
N GLU A 34 -8.37 -14.10 -8.02
CA GLU A 34 -7.18 -14.89 -8.39
C GLU A 34 -7.52 -15.93 -9.48
N GLU A 35 -8.62 -16.67 -9.33
CA GLU A 35 -9.11 -17.61 -10.34
C GLU A 35 -9.36 -16.93 -11.70
N LYS A 36 -9.95 -15.73 -11.69
CA LYS A 36 -10.17 -14.94 -12.91
C LYS A 36 -8.87 -14.47 -13.53
N VAL A 37 -7.86 -14.14 -12.73
CA VAL A 37 -6.53 -13.81 -13.24
C VAL A 37 -5.90 -15.03 -13.91
N GLU A 38 -5.94 -16.20 -13.28
CA GLU A 38 -5.41 -17.45 -13.84
C GLU A 38 -6.14 -17.85 -15.13
N GLU A 39 -7.47 -17.73 -15.17
CA GLU A 39 -8.27 -17.95 -16.38
C GLU A 39 -7.83 -17.02 -17.52
N LEU A 40 -7.68 -15.72 -17.24
CA LEU A 40 -7.18 -14.73 -18.21
C LEU A 40 -5.76 -15.07 -18.68
N ARG A 41 -4.85 -15.43 -17.76
CA ARG A 41 -3.46 -15.77 -18.08
C ARG A 41 -3.39 -16.98 -19.01
N ASN A 42 -4.20 -18.01 -18.76
CA ASN A 42 -4.26 -19.20 -19.61
C ASN A 42 -4.87 -18.89 -20.98
N ASN A 43 -5.99 -18.16 -21.02
CA ASN A 43 -6.69 -17.84 -22.27
C ASN A 43 -5.83 -17.01 -23.24
N PHE A 44 -5.01 -16.11 -22.72
CA PHE A 44 -4.17 -15.21 -23.52
C PHE A 44 -2.66 -15.50 -23.43
N GLN A 45 -2.29 -16.66 -22.87
CA GLN A 45 -0.90 -17.14 -22.74
C GLN A 45 0.04 -16.11 -22.08
N LEU A 46 -0.43 -15.43 -21.03
CA LEU A 46 0.31 -14.38 -20.31
C LEU A 46 1.25 -14.95 -19.22
N GLU A 47 1.90 -16.08 -19.50
CA GLU A 47 2.70 -16.84 -18.53
C GLU A 47 3.91 -16.02 -18.03
N VAL A 48 4.56 -15.26 -18.92
CA VAL A 48 5.75 -14.46 -18.58
C VAL A 48 5.45 -12.97 -18.77
N LEU A 49 5.57 -12.21 -17.67
CA LEU A 49 5.40 -10.75 -17.59
C LEU A 49 6.59 -10.10 -16.87
N ASP A 50 7.81 -10.35 -17.37
CA ASP A 50 9.07 -9.94 -16.75
C ASP A 50 9.65 -8.64 -17.34
N ARG A 51 9.58 -8.45 -18.66
CA ARG A 51 10.08 -7.26 -19.35
C ARG A 51 8.98 -6.25 -19.58
N GLU A 52 9.06 -5.12 -18.88
CA GLU A 52 8.01 -4.10 -18.82
C GLU A 52 7.59 -3.57 -20.20
N ASP A 53 8.54 -3.33 -21.10
CA ASP A 53 8.26 -2.87 -22.46
C ASP A 53 7.43 -3.89 -23.27
N VAL A 54 7.77 -5.17 -23.13
CA VAL A 54 7.02 -6.28 -23.74
C VAL A 54 5.63 -6.37 -23.11
N VAL A 55 5.53 -6.26 -21.79
CA VAL A 55 4.24 -6.32 -21.07
C VAL A 55 3.32 -5.19 -21.51
N VAL A 56 3.81 -3.94 -21.58
CA VAL A 56 3.04 -2.79 -22.09
C VAL A 56 2.47 -3.11 -23.47
N LEU A 57 3.31 -3.53 -24.42
CA LEU A 57 2.88 -3.83 -25.79
C LEU A 57 1.86 -4.98 -25.85
N ARG A 58 2.04 -6.03 -25.04
CA ARG A 58 1.12 -7.17 -24.98
C ARG A 58 -0.25 -6.74 -24.44
N LEU A 59 -0.28 -6.01 -23.33
CA LEU A 59 -1.52 -5.55 -22.71
C LEU A 59 -2.26 -4.55 -23.58
N GLN A 60 -1.56 -3.63 -24.27
CA GLN A 60 -2.15 -2.73 -25.26
C GLN A 60 -2.84 -3.50 -26.39
N LYS A 61 -2.13 -4.44 -27.03
CA LYS A 61 -2.69 -5.25 -28.11
C LYS A 61 -3.90 -6.07 -27.66
N LEU A 62 -3.87 -6.59 -26.44
CA LEU A 62 -4.98 -7.36 -25.87
C LEU A 62 -6.21 -6.47 -25.64
N LEU A 63 -6.01 -5.29 -25.05
CA LEU A 63 -7.04 -4.27 -24.85
C LEU A 63 -7.68 -3.82 -26.16
N GLU A 64 -6.89 -3.59 -27.20
CA GLU A 64 -7.37 -3.19 -28.52
C GLU A 64 -8.19 -4.30 -29.18
N LYS A 65 -7.68 -5.54 -29.18
CA LYS A 65 -8.31 -6.67 -29.90
C LYS A 65 -9.57 -7.20 -29.23
N GLU A 66 -9.52 -7.40 -27.92
CA GLU A 66 -10.60 -8.10 -27.19
C GLU A 66 -11.62 -7.13 -26.60
N TYR A 67 -11.22 -5.87 -26.35
CA TYR A 67 -12.05 -4.90 -25.64
C TYR A 67 -12.28 -3.59 -26.42
N GLY A 68 -11.69 -3.46 -27.62
CA GLY A 68 -11.83 -2.26 -28.45
C GLY A 68 -11.30 -0.99 -27.76
N VAL A 69 -10.33 -1.11 -26.86
CA VAL A 69 -9.75 0.01 -26.11
C VAL A 69 -8.50 0.50 -26.83
N GLU A 70 -8.59 1.70 -27.40
CA GLU A 70 -7.46 2.40 -28.03
C GLU A 70 -6.61 3.06 -26.93
N VAL A 71 -5.29 2.83 -26.93
CA VAL A 71 -4.39 3.44 -25.94
C VAL A 71 -3.57 4.56 -26.58
N GLU A 72 -3.58 5.74 -25.97
CA GLU A 72 -2.79 6.89 -26.44
C GLU A 72 -1.95 7.47 -25.28
N PHE A 73 -0.67 7.75 -25.55
CA PHE A 73 0.20 8.43 -24.60
C PHE A 73 0.18 9.93 -24.82
N VAL A 74 -0.20 10.70 -23.79
CA VAL A 74 -0.42 12.14 -23.88
C VAL A 74 0.35 12.91 -22.82
N ASP A 75 0.61 14.19 -23.10
CA ASP A 75 1.13 15.13 -22.12
C ASP A 75 -0.06 15.94 -21.57
N PHE A 76 -0.59 15.56 -20.42
CA PHE A 76 -1.76 16.22 -19.84
C PHE A 76 -1.45 17.67 -19.43
N GLY A 77 -0.21 17.94 -18.98
CA GLY A 77 0.22 19.29 -18.59
C GLY A 77 0.26 20.28 -19.76
N LYS A 78 0.51 19.80 -20.99
CA LYS A 78 0.40 20.63 -22.21
C LYS A 78 -1.03 20.94 -22.63
N LEU A 79 -2.00 20.10 -22.23
CA LEU A 79 -3.42 20.40 -22.48
C LEU A 79 -3.91 21.46 -21.49
N ASP A 80 -3.58 21.29 -20.20
CA ASP A 80 -3.82 22.25 -19.14
C ASP A 80 -2.88 21.95 -17.96
N ALA A 81 -2.22 22.98 -17.42
CA ALA A 81 -1.25 22.81 -16.33
C ALA A 81 -1.88 22.16 -15.08
N SER A 82 -3.17 22.38 -14.83
CA SER A 82 -3.90 21.76 -13.73
C SER A 82 -4.03 20.24 -13.88
N LEU A 83 -3.85 19.69 -15.08
CA LEU A 83 -3.94 18.24 -15.35
C LEU A 83 -2.58 17.52 -15.30
N SER A 84 -1.49 18.23 -14.98
CA SER A 84 -0.13 17.67 -14.92
C SER A 84 0.04 16.50 -13.94
N HIS A 85 -0.81 16.41 -12.92
CA HIS A 85 -0.81 15.33 -11.93
C HIS A 85 -1.59 14.08 -12.39
N LEU A 86 -2.28 14.15 -13.53
CA LEU A 86 -3.13 13.06 -14.01
C LEU A 86 -2.29 11.94 -14.62
N LEU A 87 -2.45 10.71 -14.12
CA LEU A 87 -1.75 9.52 -14.62
C LEU A 87 -2.46 8.92 -15.83
N TYR A 88 -3.79 8.91 -15.81
CA TYR A 88 -4.61 8.43 -16.92
C TYR A 88 -5.99 9.07 -16.95
N HIS A 89 -6.61 9.05 -18.14
CA HIS A 89 -8.00 9.40 -18.37
C HIS A 89 -8.63 8.44 -19.36
N VAL A 90 -9.91 8.13 -19.15
CA VAL A 90 -10.70 7.24 -20.00
C VAL A 90 -11.84 8.04 -20.61
N LYS A 91 -11.89 8.07 -21.94
CA LYS A 91 -12.99 8.64 -22.69
C LYS A 91 -13.83 7.54 -23.31
N LYS A 92 -15.13 7.56 -22.98
CA LYS A 92 -16.14 6.66 -23.57
C LYS A 92 -17.06 7.50 -24.47
N LYS A 93 -16.98 7.33 -25.79
CA LYS A 93 -17.86 8.05 -26.73
C LYS A 93 -18.35 7.12 -27.84
N ALA A 94 -19.67 6.97 -27.95
CA ALA A 94 -20.34 6.26 -29.05
C ALA A 94 -19.72 4.88 -29.39
N GLY A 95 -19.44 4.06 -28.36
CA GLY A 95 -18.83 2.74 -28.52
C GLY A 95 -17.31 2.73 -28.67
N ARG A 96 -16.66 3.88 -28.86
CA ARG A 96 -15.20 4.00 -28.83
C ARG A 96 -14.71 4.22 -27.41
N HIS A 97 -13.80 3.37 -26.98
CA HIS A 97 -13.18 3.42 -25.67
C HIS A 97 -11.72 3.82 -25.85
N LYS A 98 -11.33 4.99 -25.32
CA LYS A 98 -9.96 5.49 -25.43
C LYS A 98 -9.36 5.69 -24.06
N LEU A 99 -8.23 5.05 -23.80
CA LEU A 99 -7.43 5.19 -22.60
C LEU A 99 -6.23 6.10 -22.92
N TYR A 100 -6.24 7.27 -22.31
CA TYR A 100 -5.12 8.21 -22.33
C TYR A 100 -4.23 7.96 -21.12
N ILE A 101 -2.93 7.79 -21.34
CA ILE A 101 -1.93 7.56 -20.29
C ILE A 101 -0.91 8.69 -20.34
N HIS A 102 -0.50 9.20 -19.19
CA HIS A 102 0.52 10.25 -19.13
C HIS A 102 1.84 9.73 -19.72
N ARG A 103 2.40 10.45 -20.69
CA ARG A 103 3.52 9.98 -21.50
C ARG A 103 4.83 9.86 -20.72
N ASP A 104 5.02 10.66 -19.68
CA ASP A 104 6.23 10.62 -18.85
C ASP A 104 6.24 9.49 -17.82
N LEU A 105 5.17 8.70 -17.71
CA LEU A 105 5.15 7.55 -16.78
C LEU A 105 6.13 6.47 -17.21
N GLY A 106 6.82 5.87 -16.23
CA GLY A 106 7.60 4.66 -16.40
C GLY A 106 6.78 3.48 -16.92
N ASN A 107 7.46 2.47 -17.48
CA ASN A 107 6.76 1.30 -18.01
C ASN A 107 6.07 0.49 -16.90
N LYS A 108 6.61 0.45 -15.68
CA LYS A 108 5.95 -0.15 -14.50
C LYS A 108 4.57 0.45 -14.25
N GLU A 109 4.45 1.77 -14.18
CA GLU A 109 3.17 2.46 -14.00
C GLU A 109 2.22 2.19 -15.16
N ARG A 110 2.73 2.22 -16.41
CA ARG A 110 1.94 1.89 -17.60
C ARG A 110 1.39 0.47 -17.55
N CYS A 111 2.21 -0.52 -17.18
CA CYS A 111 1.77 -1.91 -17.00
C CYS A 111 0.62 -1.99 -16.00
N LEU A 112 0.72 -1.32 -14.85
CA LEU A 112 -0.32 -1.33 -13.83
C LEU A 112 -1.63 -0.68 -14.33
N ILE A 113 -1.54 0.43 -15.06
CA ILE A 113 -2.71 1.12 -15.63
C ILE A 113 -3.39 0.22 -16.67
N LEU A 114 -2.62 -0.37 -17.57
CA LEU A 114 -3.13 -1.26 -18.63
C LEU A 114 -3.74 -2.54 -18.04
N ALA A 115 -3.08 -3.17 -17.07
CA ALA A 115 -3.58 -4.36 -16.38
C ALA A 115 -4.89 -4.08 -15.64
N ARG A 116 -5.05 -2.88 -15.07
CA ARG A 116 -6.29 -2.46 -14.41
C ARG A 116 -7.40 -2.19 -15.41
N GLU A 117 -7.08 -1.56 -16.54
CA GLU A 117 -8.04 -1.36 -17.62
C GLU A 117 -8.56 -2.71 -18.15
N LEU A 118 -7.65 -3.67 -18.32
CA LEU A 118 -7.96 -5.04 -18.69
C LEU A 118 -8.86 -5.71 -17.64
N GLY A 119 -8.53 -5.55 -16.35
CA GLY A 119 -9.33 -6.06 -15.24
C GLY A 119 -10.77 -5.55 -15.26
N TYR A 120 -11.00 -4.27 -15.54
CA TYR A 120 -12.36 -3.77 -15.68
C TYR A 120 -13.12 -4.40 -16.86
N GLY A 121 -12.45 -4.58 -18.00
CA GLY A 121 -13.03 -5.20 -19.19
C GLY A 121 -13.40 -6.66 -18.94
N TYR A 122 -12.43 -7.44 -18.46
CA TYR A 122 -12.57 -8.88 -18.23
C TYR A 122 -13.59 -9.21 -17.13
N LEU A 123 -13.62 -8.43 -16.05
CA LEU A 123 -14.58 -8.61 -14.95
C LEU A 123 -15.95 -7.96 -15.22
N GLY A 124 -16.12 -7.26 -16.35
CA GLY A 124 -17.39 -6.61 -16.71
C GLY A 124 -17.78 -5.42 -15.80
N LEU A 125 -16.80 -4.72 -15.24
CA LEU A 125 -17.00 -3.67 -14.22
C LEU A 125 -17.28 -2.31 -14.87
N LYS A 126 -18.56 -1.93 -14.94
CA LYS A 126 -19.02 -0.73 -15.66
C LYS A 126 -18.94 0.57 -14.85
N ASN A 127 -19.44 0.56 -13.62
CA ASN A 127 -19.42 1.72 -12.73
C ASN A 127 -18.03 1.85 -12.10
N ARG A 128 -17.21 2.76 -12.60
CA ARG A 128 -15.80 2.90 -12.22
C ARG A 128 -15.31 4.33 -12.44
N PRO A 129 -14.21 4.75 -11.79
CA PRO A 129 -13.55 6.01 -12.10
C PRO A 129 -13.04 6.04 -13.54
N LEU A 130 -13.11 7.22 -14.17
CA LEU A 130 -12.62 7.46 -15.53
C LEU A 130 -11.29 8.22 -15.58
N SER A 131 -10.67 8.44 -14.42
CA SER A 131 -9.39 9.15 -14.29
C SER A 131 -8.62 8.61 -13.08
N SER A 132 -7.32 8.89 -13.02
CA SER A 132 -6.52 8.62 -11.81
C SER A 132 -6.82 9.60 -10.67
N TRP A 133 -7.34 10.79 -10.99
CA TRP A 133 -7.87 11.73 -10.01
C TRP A 133 -9.36 11.46 -9.81
N ILE A 134 -9.74 11.15 -8.57
CA ILE A 134 -11.13 10.88 -8.15
C ILE A 134 -11.50 12.02 -7.22
N HIS A 135 -12.27 13.00 -7.73
CA HIS A 135 -12.69 14.14 -6.93
C HIS A 135 -13.62 13.73 -5.78
N SER A 136 -14.59 12.88 -6.11
CA SER A 136 -15.56 12.32 -5.18
C SER A 136 -16.04 10.96 -5.69
N LEU A 137 -16.46 10.09 -4.78
CA LEU A 137 -17.02 8.80 -5.13
C LEU A 137 -18.53 8.94 -5.39
N GLU A 138 -18.98 8.50 -6.56
CA GLU A 138 -20.40 8.52 -6.90
C GLU A 138 -21.19 7.46 -6.11
N SER A 139 -20.54 6.35 -5.74
CA SER A 139 -21.15 5.24 -5.00
C SER A 139 -20.10 4.29 -4.42
N PHE A 140 -20.50 3.50 -3.42
CA PHE A 140 -19.67 2.39 -2.92
C PHE A 140 -19.30 1.40 -4.04
N GLN A 141 -20.24 1.11 -4.97
CA GLN A 141 -19.99 0.20 -6.09
C GLN A 141 -18.85 0.70 -6.99
N GLN A 142 -18.74 2.03 -7.20
CA GLN A 142 -17.65 2.61 -7.98
C GLN A 142 -16.29 2.35 -7.31
N LEU A 143 -16.21 2.57 -5.99
CA LEU A 143 -15.02 2.28 -5.19
C LEU A 143 -14.69 0.78 -5.19
N PHE A 144 -15.69 -0.07 -4.98
CA PHE A 144 -15.53 -1.53 -4.96
C PHE A 144 -15.05 -2.10 -6.29
N ASN A 145 -15.58 -1.59 -7.40
CA ASN A 145 -15.14 -1.96 -8.74
C ASN A 145 -13.70 -1.49 -9.01
N HIS A 146 -13.36 -0.28 -8.57
CA HIS A 146 -11.98 0.22 -8.66
C HIS A 146 -11.00 -0.66 -7.86
N PHE A 147 -11.39 -1.04 -6.64
CA PHE A 147 -10.66 -1.99 -5.82
C PHE A 147 -10.48 -3.34 -6.55
N SER A 148 -11.58 -3.94 -7.04
CA SER A 148 -11.57 -5.26 -7.69
C SER A 148 -10.67 -5.28 -8.92
N ALA A 149 -10.73 -4.25 -9.76
CA ALA A 149 -9.84 -4.14 -10.92
C ALA A 149 -8.37 -3.89 -10.53
N SER A 150 -8.13 -3.16 -9.43
CA SER A 150 -6.77 -2.93 -8.92
C SER A 150 -6.16 -4.19 -8.29
N TYR A 151 -6.97 -4.98 -7.57
CA TYR A 151 -6.58 -6.32 -7.09
C TYR A 151 -6.24 -7.21 -8.27
N PHE A 152 -7.13 -7.28 -9.27
CA PHE A 152 -6.92 -8.06 -10.48
C PHE A 152 -5.61 -7.70 -11.19
N ALA A 153 -5.34 -6.40 -11.34
CA ALA A 153 -4.09 -5.92 -11.95
C ALA A 153 -2.85 -6.34 -11.16
N GLY A 154 -2.89 -6.22 -9.83
CA GLY A 154 -1.81 -6.65 -8.94
C GLY A 154 -1.56 -8.15 -9.03
N ALA A 155 -2.62 -8.95 -8.98
CA ALA A 155 -2.53 -10.41 -9.09
C ALA A 155 -2.06 -10.87 -10.49
N LEU A 156 -2.45 -10.15 -11.55
CA LEU A 156 -1.97 -10.43 -12.92
C LEU A 156 -0.46 -10.21 -13.05
N LEU A 157 0.04 -9.08 -12.51
CA LEU A 157 1.44 -8.68 -12.62
C LEU A 157 2.34 -9.37 -11.57
N VAL A 158 1.77 -9.81 -10.45
CA VAL A 158 2.45 -10.51 -9.36
C VAL A 158 1.65 -11.77 -9.00
N PRO A 159 1.83 -12.85 -9.78
CA PRO A 159 1.07 -14.09 -9.61
C PRO A 159 1.30 -14.70 -8.23
N GLN A 160 0.21 -15.14 -7.59
CA GLN A 160 0.21 -15.66 -6.22
C GLN A 160 1.28 -16.74 -6.00
N ARG A 161 1.26 -17.81 -6.80
CA ARG A 161 2.14 -18.98 -6.61
C ARG A 161 3.61 -18.61 -6.75
N GLU A 162 3.98 -17.95 -7.86
CA GLU A 162 5.37 -17.55 -8.10
C GLU A 162 5.88 -16.62 -6.98
N PHE A 163 5.06 -15.64 -6.58
CA PHE A 163 5.46 -14.71 -5.54
C PHE A 163 5.59 -15.38 -4.17
N ALA A 164 4.66 -16.27 -3.81
CA ALA A 164 4.70 -17.02 -2.56
C ALA A 164 5.93 -17.93 -2.48
N ASP A 165 6.26 -18.67 -3.53
CA ASP A 165 7.43 -19.57 -3.56
C ASP A 165 8.74 -18.81 -3.35
N ARG A 166 8.88 -17.65 -4.01
CA ARG A 166 10.06 -16.78 -3.86
C ARG A 166 10.11 -16.13 -2.50
N LEU A 167 8.98 -15.65 -2.00
CA LEU A 167 8.88 -15.03 -0.69
C LEU A 167 9.25 -16.04 0.41
N LYS A 168 8.71 -17.27 0.33
CA LYS A 168 9.03 -18.36 1.26
C LYS A 168 10.53 -18.58 1.40
N SER A 169 11.25 -18.61 0.28
CA SER A 169 12.71 -18.76 0.25
C SER A 169 13.45 -17.63 0.98
N LEU A 170 12.87 -16.43 1.07
CA LEU A 170 13.42 -15.32 1.85
C LEU A 170 13.05 -15.40 3.33
N LEU A 171 11.80 -15.81 3.63
CA LEU A 171 11.31 -15.91 5.01
C LEU A 171 11.99 -17.04 5.80
N GLU A 172 12.42 -18.10 5.13
CA GLU A 172 13.14 -19.24 5.72
C GLU A 172 14.64 -18.96 5.96
N LYS A 173 15.16 -17.80 5.54
CA LYS A 173 16.54 -17.41 5.86
C LYS A 173 16.67 -17.08 7.35
N GLY A 174 17.80 -17.46 7.95
CA GLY A 174 18.11 -17.15 9.35
C GLY A 174 18.39 -15.67 9.65
N SER A 175 18.54 -14.84 8.61
CA SER A 175 18.76 -13.39 8.72
C SER A 175 18.05 -12.64 7.61
N PHE A 176 17.60 -11.41 7.86
CA PHE A 176 16.96 -10.58 6.84
C PHE A 176 17.94 -10.17 5.73
N ASP A 177 17.72 -10.68 4.52
CA ASP A 177 18.51 -10.36 3.34
C ASP A 177 17.88 -9.22 2.54
N SER A 178 18.31 -7.99 2.84
CA SER A 178 17.80 -6.78 2.18
C SER A 178 18.03 -6.79 0.67
N SER A 179 19.16 -7.34 0.20
CA SER A 179 19.47 -7.39 -1.25
C SER A 179 18.52 -8.32 -1.98
N ALA A 180 18.29 -9.52 -1.43
CA ALA A 180 17.39 -10.48 -2.06
C ALA A 180 15.92 -10.03 -2.02
N MET A 181 15.49 -9.35 -0.94
CA MET A 181 14.16 -8.75 -0.89
C MET A 181 14.01 -7.60 -1.90
N HIS A 182 15.05 -6.76 -2.05
CA HIS A 182 15.09 -5.71 -3.07
C HIS A 182 14.97 -6.28 -4.49
N GLU A 183 15.72 -7.32 -4.81
CA GLU A 183 15.63 -8.00 -6.11
C GLU A 183 14.25 -8.60 -6.37
N LEU A 184 13.63 -9.24 -5.36
CA LEU A 184 12.27 -9.77 -5.46
C LEU A 184 11.25 -8.67 -5.80
N ILE A 185 11.35 -7.52 -5.12
CA ILE A 185 10.45 -6.37 -5.35
C ILE A 185 10.61 -5.80 -6.76
N LEU A 186 11.86 -5.66 -7.23
CA LEU A 186 12.12 -5.07 -8.54
C LEU A 186 11.82 -6.00 -9.72
N LYS A 187 11.74 -7.31 -9.48
CA LYS A 187 11.51 -8.34 -10.50
C LYS A 187 10.24 -8.14 -11.32
N TYR A 188 9.16 -7.65 -10.70
CA TYR A 188 7.85 -7.58 -11.33
C TYR A 188 7.69 -6.31 -12.17
N ALA A 189 6.99 -6.44 -13.30
CA ALA A 189 6.68 -5.34 -14.23
C ALA A 189 5.57 -4.41 -13.71
N CYS A 190 5.64 -4.02 -12.44
CA CYS A 190 4.71 -3.12 -11.78
C CYS A 190 5.45 -2.22 -10.79
N PRO A 191 4.85 -1.09 -10.35
CA PRO A 191 5.46 -0.24 -9.34
C PRO A 191 5.72 -1.03 -8.06
N VAL A 192 6.80 -0.68 -7.35
CA VAL A 192 7.22 -1.37 -6.12
C VAL A 192 6.12 -1.41 -5.05
N GLU A 193 5.27 -0.38 -5.03
CA GLU A 193 4.09 -0.31 -4.16
C GLU A 193 3.09 -1.42 -4.44
N THR A 194 2.90 -1.81 -5.70
CA THR A 194 2.00 -2.93 -6.04
C THR A 194 2.49 -4.25 -5.44
N VAL A 195 3.80 -4.49 -5.39
CA VAL A 195 4.37 -5.69 -4.77
C VAL A 195 4.13 -5.68 -3.26
N PHE A 196 4.27 -4.53 -2.60
CA PHE A 196 3.94 -4.38 -1.18
C PHE A 196 2.45 -4.58 -0.89
N HIS A 197 1.56 -4.10 -1.76
CA HIS A 197 0.12 -4.42 -1.65
C HIS A 197 -0.13 -5.92 -1.78
N ARG A 198 0.60 -6.61 -2.67
CA ARG A 198 0.49 -8.06 -2.81
C ARG A 198 0.96 -8.83 -1.58
N LEU A 199 1.96 -8.32 -0.84
CA LEU A 199 2.35 -8.93 0.44
C LEU A 199 1.15 -9.05 1.40
N THR A 200 0.33 -8.01 1.54
CA THR A 200 -0.82 -8.03 2.47
C THR A 200 -1.94 -8.98 2.04
N GLN A 201 -1.90 -9.49 0.81
CA GLN A 201 -2.86 -10.44 0.25
C GLN A 201 -2.31 -11.87 0.36
N ILE A 202 -0.99 -12.03 0.17
CA ILE A 202 -0.31 -13.33 0.14
C ILE A 202 0.10 -13.80 1.54
N LEU A 203 0.55 -12.91 2.42
CA LEU A 203 1.00 -13.27 3.79
C LEU A 203 -0.10 -13.97 4.61
N PRO A 204 -1.35 -13.48 4.66
CA PRO A 204 -2.41 -14.18 5.39
C PRO A 204 -2.72 -15.54 4.76
N ARG A 205 -2.85 -15.57 3.43
CA ARG A 205 -3.32 -16.75 2.70
C ARG A 205 -2.31 -17.90 2.68
N GLU A 206 -1.05 -17.61 2.35
CA GLU A 206 -0.02 -18.63 2.08
C GLU A 206 0.83 -18.95 3.33
N PHE A 207 0.89 -18.03 4.29
CA PHE A 207 1.75 -18.14 5.46
C PHE A 207 1.00 -18.07 6.80
N GLY A 208 -0.33 -17.88 6.80
CA GLY A 208 -1.13 -17.77 8.02
C GLY A 208 -0.85 -16.52 8.84
N ILE A 209 -0.21 -15.51 8.24
CA ILE A 209 0.11 -14.23 8.90
C ILE A 209 -1.08 -13.28 8.73
N GLU A 210 -2.08 -13.45 9.58
CA GLU A 210 -3.35 -12.71 9.50
C GLU A 210 -3.30 -11.35 10.21
N LYS A 211 -2.41 -11.21 11.20
CA LYS A 211 -2.27 -10.00 12.02
C LYS A 211 -1.18 -9.09 11.46
N LEU A 212 -1.58 -8.21 10.56
CA LEU A 212 -0.68 -7.25 9.94
C LEU A 212 -1.37 -5.91 9.69
N PHE A 213 -0.57 -4.87 9.49
CA PHE A 213 -1.02 -3.60 8.96
C PHE A 213 -0.18 -3.19 7.75
N MET A 214 -0.75 -2.31 6.94
CA MET A 214 -0.03 -1.53 5.95
C MET A 214 -0.30 -0.05 6.15
N LEU A 215 0.76 0.75 6.13
CA LEU A 215 0.68 2.21 6.05
C LEU A 215 1.34 2.70 4.78
N ARG A 216 0.70 3.68 4.14
CA ARG A 216 1.33 4.47 3.09
C ARG A 216 1.47 5.91 3.54
N LEU A 217 2.69 6.42 3.56
CA LEU A 217 3.02 7.78 3.93
C LEU A 217 3.40 8.58 2.69
N GLU A 218 2.96 9.84 2.64
CA GLU A 218 3.39 10.82 1.64
C GLU A 218 4.05 12.00 2.33
N TYR A 219 5.05 12.58 1.66
CA TYR A 219 5.69 13.80 2.13
C TYR A 219 4.87 15.03 1.73
N ASP A 220 4.40 15.77 2.73
CA ASP A 220 3.81 17.09 2.53
C ASP A 220 4.93 18.13 2.46
N GLN A 221 5.16 18.68 1.28
CA GLN A 221 6.17 19.72 1.06
C GLN A 221 5.89 21.03 1.83
N THR A 222 4.61 21.33 2.08
CA THR A 222 4.17 22.56 2.73
C THR A 222 4.38 22.47 4.24
N ARG A 223 4.01 21.33 4.83
CA ARG A 223 4.21 21.06 6.27
C ARG A 223 5.61 20.56 6.61
N ARG A 224 6.39 20.17 5.60
CA ARG A 224 7.70 19.50 5.75
C ARG A 224 7.60 18.29 6.68
N SER A 225 6.52 17.55 6.55
CA SER A 225 6.18 16.41 7.40
C SER A 225 5.56 15.31 6.56
N TYR A 226 5.42 14.12 7.15
CA TYR A 226 4.77 12.99 6.50
C TYR A 226 3.36 12.82 7.05
N HIS A 227 2.43 12.39 6.20
CA HIS A 227 1.09 12.03 6.61
C HIS A 227 0.71 10.64 6.10
N VAL A 228 -0.14 9.92 6.82
CA VAL A 228 -0.67 8.63 6.38
C VAL A 228 -1.75 8.89 5.34
N ALA A 229 -1.42 8.64 4.07
CA ALA A 229 -2.33 8.81 2.94
C ALA A 229 -3.29 7.62 2.81
N ARG A 230 -2.84 6.40 3.14
CA ARG A 230 -3.67 5.19 3.12
C ARG A 230 -3.25 4.22 4.22
N GLN A 231 -4.20 3.40 4.65
CA GLN A 231 -3.97 2.35 5.61
C GLN A 231 -4.84 1.12 5.36
N LEU A 232 -4.34 -0.01 5.82
CA LEU A 232 -5.04 -1.28 5.96
C LEU A 232 -4.61 -1.90 7.29
N HIS A 233 -5.56 -2.39 8.07
CA HIS A 233 -5.30 -3.20 9.26
C HIS A 233 -6.10 -4.48 9.11
N LEU A 234 -5.45 -5.63 9.32
CA LEU A 234 -6.09 -6.94 9.34
C LEU A 234 -6.14 -7.45 10.78
N ALA A 235 -7.29 -7.99 11.16
CA ALA A 235 -7.64 -8.44 12.50
C ALA A 235 -7.59 -7.33 13.57
N GLU A 236 -8.42 -6.28 13.41
CA GLU A 236 -8.55 -5.09 14.28
C GLU A 236 -7.99 -5.25 15.71
N GLN A 237 -6.88 -4.55 16.01
CA GLN A 237 -6.38 -4.09 17.33
C GLN A 237 -4.87 -3.76 17.28
N HIS A 238 -4.43 -2.99 16.28
CA HIS A 238 -3.00 -2.80 16.05
C HIS A 238 -2.63 -1.32 15.90
N SER A 239 -1.72 -0.86 16.76
CA SER A 239 -0.91 0.33 16.50
C SER A 239 0.00 0.08 15.29
N PRO A 240 0.31 1.12 14.51
CA PRO A 240 -0.10 2.51 14.69
C PRO A 240 -1.41 2.85 13.98
N HIS A 241 -2.17 3.78 14.56
CA HIS A 241 -3.31 4.42 13.89
C HIS A 241 -2.89 5.73 13.18
N PRO A 242 -3.67 6.21 12.18
CA PRO A 242 -3.41 7.50 11.58
C PRO A 242 -3.55 8.56 12.65
N ILE A 243 -2.62 9.49 12.64
CA ILE A 243 -2.69 10.60 13.55
C ILE A 243 -3.49 11.72 12.89
N SER A 244 -4.58 12.12 13.52
CA SER A 244 -5.36 13.30 13.13
C SER A 244 -4.72 14.56 13.71
N GLY A 245 -4.48 15.58 12.87
CA GLY A 245 -3.91 16.87 13.30
C GLY A 245 -2.41 17.01 13.02
N ASP A 246 -1.74 17.87 13.78
CA ASP A 246 -0.35 18.29 13.56
C ASP A 246 0.67 17.53 14.44
N GLU A 247 0.40 16.26 14.74
CA GLU A 247 1.35 15.44 15.51
C GLU A 247 2.47 14.87 14.63
N HIS A 248 3.58 14.53 15.27
CA HIS A 248 4.77 14.04 14.60
C HIS A 248 4.90 12.52 14.76
N TYR A 249 4.81 11.79 13.65
CA TYR A 249 5.10 10.35 13.63
C TYR A 249 6.45 10.03 14.28
N CYS A 250 6.53 8.87 14.92
CA CYS A 250 7.74 8.44 15.62
C CYS A 250 8.95 8.38 14.68
N ARG A 251 9.99 9.18 14.96
CA ARG A 251 11.23 9.22 14.16
C ARG A 251 12.10 7.97 14.28
N ARG A 252 11.75 7.04 15.18
CA ARG A 252 12.40 5.73 15.36
C ARG A 252 11.83 4.64 14.47
N TRP A 253 10.85 4.95 13.62
CA TRP A 253 10.40 4.01 12.60
C TRP A 253 11.46 3.90 11.50
N VAL A 254 11.72 2.68 11.04
CA VAL A 254 12.59 2.43 9.88
C VAL A 254 12.12 3.24 8.67
N THR A 255 10.81 3.42 8.52
CA THR A 255 10.19 4.24 7.48
C THR A 255 10.64 5.69 7.51
N THR A 256 10.62 6.34 8.68
CA THR A 256 11.03 7.75 8.81
C THR A 256 12.52 7.91 8.59
N GLN A 257 13.33 6.96 9.05
CA GLN A 257 14.78 6.95 8.84
C GLN A 257 15.14 6.79 7.35
N LEU A 258 14.48 5.87 6.65
CA LEU A 258 14.68 5.68 5.21
C LEU A 258 14.24 6.92 4.41
N LEU A 259 13.13 7.55 4.80
CA LEU A 259 12.65 8.77 4.16
C LEU A 259 13.65 9.93 4.33
N GLU A 260 14.22 10.09 5.51
CA GLU A 260 15.28 11.07 5.76
C GLU A 260 16.51 10.81 4.88
N LYS A 261 16.97 9.55 4.78
CA LYS A 261 18.07 9.17 3.87
C LYS A 261 17.76 9.46 2.41
N LEU A 262 16.53 9.20 1.97
CA LEU A 262 16.07 9.49 0.61
C LEU A 262 16.07 11.00 0.34
N GLN A 263 15.62 11.79 1.32
CA GLN A 263 15.61 13.24 1.25
C GLN A 263 17.04 13.83 1.21
N MET A 264 17.96 13.28 1.99
CA MET A 264 19.38 13.70 2.02
C MET A 264 20.18 13.21 0.81
N GLY A 265 19.62 12.31 -0.02
CA GLY A 265 20.31 11.73 -1.16
C GLY A 265 21.35 10.66 -0.80
N GLU A 266 21.28 10.12 0.42
CA GLU A 266 22.15 9.02 0.87
C GLU A 266 21.79 7.68 0.23
N VAL A 267 20.58 7.57 -0.29
CA VAL A 267 20.08 6.43 -1.06
C VAL A 267 19.55 6.90 -2.41
N GLY A 268 19.47 5.97 -3.37
CA GLY A 268 18.89 6.24 -4.70
C GLY A 268 17.37 6.47 -4.65
N ASN A 269 16.69 6.33 -5.79
CA ASN A 269 15.24 6.59 -5.90
C ASN A 269 14.34 5.57 -5.18
N PHE A 270 14.93 4.53 -4.60
CA PHE A 270 14.26 3.46 -3.87
C PHE A 270 15.19 2.96 -2.76
N ALA A 271 14.64 2.69 -1.58
CA ALA A 271 15.33 1.97 -0.52
C ALA A 271 14.37 1.11 0.30
N LEU A 272 14.90 0.04 0.88
CA LEU A 272 14.19 -0.93 1.70
C LEU A 272 14.89 -1.06 3.07
N GLY A 273 14.11 -1.30 4.12
CA GLY A 273 14.63 -1.62 5.43
C GLY A 273 13.67 -2.51 6.22
N CYS A 274 14.21 -3.13 7.26
CA CYS A 274 13.48 -3.94 8.20
C CYS A 274 13.87 -3.59 9.64
N GLN A 275 12.90 -3.60 10.55
CA GLN A 275 13.15 -3.51 11.98
C GLN A 275 12.09 -4.26 12.79
N LEU A 276 12.44 -4.63 14.01
CA LEU A 276 11.47 -4.98 15.05
C LEU A 276 11.10 -3.74 15.85
N SER A 277 9.85 -3.32 15.72
CA SER A 277 9.27 -2.17 16.44
C SER A 277 8.55 -2.67 17.69
N GLN A 278 9.05 -2.30 18.87
CA GLN A 278 8.38 -2.54 20.15
C GLN A 278 7.64 -1.27 20.57
N PHE A 279 6.31 -1.28 20.51
CA PHE A 279 5.52 -0.08 20.82
C PHE A 279 5.50 0.21 22.31
N ALA A 280 5.82 1.44 22.69
CA ALA A 280 5.82 1.85 24.08
C ALA A 280 4.39 1.97 24.61
N GLY A 281 4.09 1.25 25.70
CA GLY A 281 2.79 1.26 26.34
C GLY A 281 1.91 0.04 26.02
N ASP A 282 2.33 -0.78 25.06
CA ASP A 282 1.72 -2.04 24.68
C ASP A 282 2.80 -3.14 24.68
N ASP A 283 2.41 -4.39 24.89
CA ASP A 283 3.30 -5.56 24.80
C ASP A 283 3.49 -6.02 23.33
N ASN A 284 2.79 -5.38 22.39
CA ASN A 284 2.88 -5.69 20.97
C ASN A 284 4.24 -5.30 20.36
N GLN A 285 4.79 -6.25 19.61
CA GLN A 285 5.98 -6.11 18.79
C GLN A 285 5.62 -6.39 17.33
N TYR A 286 6.14 -5.59 16.41
CA TYR A 286 5.90 -5.75 14.96
C TYR A 286 7.22 -5.86 14.19
N LEU A 287 7.32 -6.86 13.34
CA LEU A 287 8.31 -6.89 12.26
C LEU A 287 7.83 -5.93 11.17
N ALA A 288 8.52 -4.81 11.01
CA ALA A 288 8.19 -3.81 10.00
C ALA A 288 9.12 -3.98 8.80
N TRP A 289 8.55 -4.24 7.62
CA TRP A 289 9.22 -4.02 6.33
C TRP A 289 8.78 -2.69 5.76
N SER A 290 9.73 -1.83 5.47
CA SER A 290 9.44 -0.51 4.92
C SER A 290 10.25 -0.26 3.67
N MET A 291 9.57 0.32 2.68
CA MET A 291 10.23 0.88 1.51
C MET A 291 9.91 2.36 1.36
N VAL A 292 10.83 3.08 0.73
CA VAL A 292 10.68 4.49 0.38
C VAL A 292 11.06 4.65 -1.08
N PHE A 293 10.38 5.54 -1.80
CA PHE A 293 10.64 5.77 -3.21
C PHE A 293 10.23 7.17 -3.67
N ARG A 294 10.82 7.61 -4.77
CA ARG A 294 10.38 8.82 -5.48
C ARG A 294 9.30 8.47 -6.50
N MET A 295 8.29 9.31 -6.58
CA MET A 295 7.19 9.18 -7.52
C MET A 295 7.57 9.79 -8.87
N ASP A 296 7.08 9.16 -9.94
CA ASP A 296 7.17 9.70 -11.30
C ASP A 296 6.29 10.95 -11.45
N ILE A 297 5.08 10.90 -10.90
CA ILE A 297 4.09 11.97 -10.96
C ILE A 297 3.31 12.03 -9.63
N PRO A 298 3.30 13.17 -8.93
CA PRO A 298 4.07 14.38 -9.23
C PRO A 298 5.58 14.14 -9.14
N LYS A 299 6.36 14.76 -10.03
CA LYS A 299 7.81 14.50 -10.11
C LYS A 299 8.48 14.85 -8.79
N ASN A 300 9.34 13.94 -8.32
CA ASN A 300 10.19 14.08 -7.13
C ASN A 300 9.46 14.12 -5.78
N GLU A 301 8.15 13.88 -5.74
CA GLU A 301 7.48 13.58 -4.47
C GLU A 301 7.98 12.24 -3.91
N MET A 302 7.96 12.12 -2.59
CA MET A 302 8.45 10.94 -1.88
C MET A 302 7.28 10.25 -1.19
N ALA A 303 7.22 8.94 -1.36
CA ALA A 303 6.26 8.09 -0.67
C ALA A 303 7.00 6.97 0.06
N ALA A 304 6.33 6.43 1.07
CA ALA A 304 6.78 5.25 1.78
C ALA A 304 5.63 4.29 1.99
N VAL A 305 5.93 2.99 2.00
CA VAL A 305 4.97 1.95 2.37
C VAL A 305 5.61 1.06 3.40
N THR A 306 4.87 0.78 4.47
CA THR A 306 5.28 -0.11 5.56
C THR A 306 4.28 -1.22 5.67
N VAL A 307 4.75 -2.47 5.73
CA VAL A 307 3.97 -3.63 6.18
C VAL A 307 4.50 -4.02 7.55
N GLY A 308 3.65 -3.93 8.58
CA GLY A 308 3.97 -4.36 9.93
C GLY A 308 3.28 -5.66 10.26
N ILE A 309 4.04 -6.68 10.62
CA ILE A 309 3.56 -8.01 10.97
C ILE A 309 3.65 -8.18 12.47
N LEU A 310 2.54 -8.49 13.13
CA LEU A 310 2.56 -8.76 14.57
C LEU A 310 3.43 -9.98 14.86
N VAL A 311 4.36 -9.83 15.80
CA VAL A 311 5.18 -10.93 16.30
C VAL A 311 4.34 -11.81 17.22
N ASN A 312 4.09 -13.05 16.78
CA ASN A 312 3.36 -14.08 17.51
C ASN A 312 3.86 -15.46 17.06
N GLU A 313 3.26 -16.53 17.56
CA GLU A 313 3.63 -17.90 17.20
C GLU A 313 3.58 -18.14 15.68
N LYS A 314 2.51 -17.71 15.00
CA LYS A 314 2.33 -17.91 13.55
C LYS A 314 3.37 -17.15 12.72
N SER A 315 3.66 -15.90 13.06
CA SER A 315 4.68 -15.14 12.32
C SER A 315 6.09 -15.66 12.59
N ARG A 316 6.39 -16.19 13.78
CA ARG A 316 7.67 -16.87 14.09
C ARG A 316 7.82 -18.19 13.34
N GLU A 317 6.75 -18.97 13.23
CA GLU A 317 6.73 -20.18 12.39
C GLU A 317 7.04 -19.85 10.93
N ALA A 318 6.48 -18.75 10.42
CA ALA A 318 6.60 -18.37 9.01
C ALA A 318 7.89 -17.60 8.67
N ILE A 319 8.47 -16.84 9.60
CA ILE A 319 9.59 -15.92 9.36
C ILE A 319 10.74 -16.23 10.33
N SER A 320 11.74 -16.95 9.83
CA SER A 320 12.83 -17.49 10.64
C SER A 320 13.72 -16.41 11.28
N TYR A 321 13.92 -15.28 10.60
CA TYR A 321 14.79 -14.21 11.08
C TYR A 321 14.13 -13.25 12.09
N ILE A 322 12.87 -13.47 12.52
CA ILE A 322 12.27 -12.65 13.58
C ILE A 322 13.12 -12.69 14.86
N ASP A 323 13.74 -13.83 15.16
CA ASP A 323 14.59 -14.02 16.34
C ASP A 323 16.09 -13.83 16.05
N ASP A 324 16.44 -13.32 14.88
CA ASP A 324 17.83 -13.00 14.56
C ASP A 324 18.33 -11.86 15.46
N ALA A 325 19.39 -12.13 16.23
CA ALA A 325 20.02 -11.14 17.10
C ALA A 325 20.61 -9.94 16.34
N GLN A 326 20.83 -10.06 15.02
CA GLN A 326 21.29 -8.95 14.18
C GLN A 326 20.14 -8.07 13.68
N LEU A 327 18.88 -8.49 13.83
CA LEU A 327 17.74 -7.71 13.39
C LEU A 327 17.56 -6.48 14.30
N PRO A 328 17.53 -5.25 13.76
CA PRO A 328 17.44 -4.06 14.59
C PRO A 328 16.15 -4.02 15.41
N VAL A 329 16.28 -4.05 16.73
CA VAL A 329 15.17 -3.83 17.67
C VAL A 329 15.14 -2.38 18.13
N ARG A 330 13.97 -1.76 18.07
CA ARG A 330 13.75 -0.37 18.48
C ARG A 330 12.49 -0.25 19.31
N GLN A 331 12.59 0.47 20.43
CA GLN A 331 11.42 0.97 21.14
C GLN A 331 10.86 2.19 20.41
N THR A 332 9.61 2.11 19.99
CA THR A 332 8.92 3.07 19.15
C THR A 332 7.64 3.56 19.83
N GLY A 333 7.09 4.68 19.38
CA GLY A 333 5.73 5.10 19.72
C GLY A 333 4.90 5.27 18.45
N GLU A 334 3.67 5.74 18.60
CA GLU A 334 2.85 6.19 17.45
C GLU A 334 3.29 7.59 16.99
N SER A 335 3.27 8.55 17.92
CA SER A 335 3.67 9.94 17.69
C SER A 335 4.57 10.45 18.82
N CYS A 336 5.30 11.53 18.59
CA CYS A 336 6.11 12.16 19.63
C CYS A 336 5.23 12.65 20.78
N GLU A 337 4.11 13.29 20.47
CA GLU A 337 3.16 13.88 21.41
C GLU A 337 2.52 12.84 22.33
N ARG A 338 2.32 11.60 21.86
CA ARG A 338 1.70 10.51 22.63
C ARG A 338 2.72 9.52 23.21
N CYS A 339 3.99 9.62 22.85
CA CYS A 339 4.99 8.61 23.21
C CYS A 339 5.53 8.78 24.64
N PRO A 340 5.35 7.79 25.54
CA PRO A 340 5.79 7.88 26.93
C PRO A 340 7.29 7.61 27.15
N ILE A 341 8.07 7.32 26.09
CA ILE A 341 9.51 7.05 26.20
C ILE A 341 10.23 8.30 26.72
N ALA A 342 10.78 8.20 27.93
CA ALA A 342 11.59 9.24 28.55
C ALA A 342 12.96 9.37 27.86
N GLY A 343 13.47 10.59 27.74
CA GLY A 343 14.82 10.85 27.21
C GLY A 343 15.03 10.47 25.73
N CYS A 344 13.96 10.33 24.94
CA CYS A 344 14.05 10.05 23.50
C CYS A 344 14.81 11.18 22.76
N GLN A 345 15.98 10.87 22.22
CA GLN A 345 16.84 11.85 21.52
C GLN A 345 16.30 12.22 20.12
N GLU A 346 15.46 11.36 19.53
CA GLU A 346 14.84 11.56 18.23
C GLU A 346 13.48 12.28 18.32
N ARG A 347 13.10 12.76 19.51
CA ARG A 347 11.80 13.37 19.77
C ARG A 347 11.65 14.70 19.00
N ALA A 348 10.55 14.82 18.24
CA ALA A 348 10.21 16.01 17.47
C ALA A 348 9.36 17.02 18.24
N ALA A 349 8.61 16.55 19.24
CA ALA A 349 7.67 17.33 20.03
C ALA A 349 7.54 16.76 21.46
N ASP A 350 7.19 17.63 22.40
CA ASP A 350 7.03 17.26 23.81
C ASP A 350 5.90 16.25 24.02
N TYR A 351 6.13 15.30 24.92
CA TYR A 351 5.11 14.34 25.35
C TYR A 351 3.97 15.06 26.07
N ARG A 352 2.74 14.80 25.65
CA ARG A 352 1.50 15.34 26.19
C ARG A 352 0.71 14.20 26.82
N PRO A 353 0.80 14.00 28.14
CA PRO A 353 0.20 12.83 28.76
C PRO A 353 -1.32 12.75 28.66
N SER A 354 -2.00 13.88 28.44
CA SER A 354 -3.45 13.90 28.17
C SER A 354 -3.84 13.27 26.84
N MET A 355 -2.88 13.12 25.92
CA MET A 355 -3.09 12.52 24.60
C MET A 355 -2.70 11.04 24.56
N ASP A 356 -2.15 10.49 25.64
CA ASP A 356 -1.74 9.09 25.75
C ASP A 356 -2.98 8.20 26.02
N PRO A 357 -3.41 7.38 25.04
CA PRO A 357 -4.59 6.54 25.20
C PRO A 357 -4.41 5.47 26.27
N HIS A 358 -3.18 4.97 26.48
CA HIS A 358 -2.89 3.97 27.49
C HIS A 358 -2.87 4.56 28.90
N ARG A 359 -2.49 5.83 29.05
CA ARG A 359 -2.60 6.53 30.33
C ARG A 359 -4.05 6.72 30.75
N ALA A 360 -4.93 7.11 29.82
CA ALA A 360 -6.36 7.26 30.11
C ALA A 360 -6.98 5.93 30.58
N GLU A 361 -6.63 4.83 29.91
CA GLU A 361 -7.10 3.49 30.29
C GLU A 361 -6.54 3.04 31.65
N LYS A 362 -5.25 3.25 31.91
CA LYS A 362 -4.63 2.97 33.22
C LYS A 362 -5.32 3.74 34.34
N VAL A 363 -5.64 5.02 34.12
CA VAL A 363 -6.40 5.83 35.09
C VAL A 363 -7.81 5.27 35.29
N ARG A 364 -8.51 4.90 34.20
CA ARG A 364 -9.85 4.31 34.27
C ARG A 364 -9.87 3.01 35.09
N VAL A 365 -8.92 2.10 34.83
CA VAL A 365 -8.78 0.84 35.56
C VAL A 365 -8.47 1.10 37.03
N ALA A 366 -7.52 1.99 37.34
CA ALA A 366 -7.19 2.34 38.72
C ALA A 366 -8.38 2.96 39.47
N LEU A 367 -9.16 3.83 38.82
CA LEU A 367 -10.39 4.39 39.40
C LEU A 367 -11.49 3.35 39.62
N SER A 368 -11.55 2.29 38.81
CA SER A 368 -12.53 1.20 39.01
C SER A 368 -12.22 0.28 40.19
N GLN A 369 -11.03 0.40 40.78
CA GLN A 369 -10.56 -0.38 41.93
C GLN A 369 -10.72 0.38 43.27
N ILE A 370 -11.16 1.63 43.23
CA ILE A 370 -11.52 2.48 44.39
C ILE A 370 -13.04 2.56 44.44
#